data_AF-A0AAD4CQI1-F1
#
_entry.id   AF-A0AAD4CQI1-F1
#
_cell.length_a   1.000
_cell.length_b   1.000
_cell.length_c   1.000
_cell.angle_alpha   90.00
_cell.angle_beta   90.00
_cell.angle_gamma   90.00
#
_symmetry.space_group_name_H-M   'P 1'
#
loop_
_entity.id
_entity.type
_entity.pdbx_description
1 polymer ?
#
loop_
_entity_poly.entity_id
_entity_poly.type
_entity_poly.pdbx_seq_one_letter_code
_entity_poly.pdbx_strand_id
1 'polypeptide(L)'
;MKDSQRSFVMEQIFMAIRRLQGINLLSDEAQQLLRPEGSAIPKNPTIPLGGPSFGFFSDMAGLVRCFLSPTDNSGGQITITDTDDGGLKVESKYDDIPPVTIDRQSLLALQDSVVLCHNNLELKNIMVRGYVRTDDVENGKPGATIDTYHYEVVEILNWQKAGFLPFALESFAKDLALGTGNLDFPWYRQFKDLTACLIPADQVPEAQKLLLGALGVMLKSGQRLRTNTFSE
;
A
#
# COMPACT_ATOMS: atom_id res chain seq x y z
N MET A 1 -9.44 -17.10 16.50
CA MET A 1 -10.57 -16.64 15.65
C MET A 1 -10.80 -17.69 14.57
N LYS A 2 -12.05 -18.10 14.33
CA LYS A 2 -12.38 -19.05 13.25
C LYS A 2 -12.16 -18.38 11.88
N ASP A 3 -11.93 -19.15 10.82
CA ASP A 3 -11.67 -18.60 9.48
C ASP A 3 -12.78 -17.67 8.97
N SER A 4 -14.05 -18.02 9.21
CA SER A 4 -15.20 -17.18 8.83
C SER A 4 -15.23 -15.84 9.56
N GLN A 5 -14.83 -15.82 10.83
CA GLN A 5 -14.74 -14.58 11.62
C GLN A 5 -13.58 -13.71 11.13
N ARG A 6 -12.45 -14.31 10.74
CA ARG A 6 -11.31 -13.58 10.16
C ARG A 6 -11.69 -12.93 8.84
N SER A 7 -12.39 -13.66 7.96
CA SER A 7 -12.89 -13.11 6.70
C SER A 7 -13.77 -11.89 6.95
N PHE A 8 -14.71 -11.97 7.90
CA PHE A 8 -15.60 -10.86 8.23
C PHE A 8 -14.87 -9.62 8.78
N VAL A 9 -13.82 -9.83 9.59
CA VAL A 9 -12.94 -8.73 10.04
C VAL A 9 -12.20 -8.11 8.86
N MET A 10 -11.66 -8.93 7.95
CA MET A 10 -10.96 -8.43 6.77
C MET A 10 -11.89 -7.67 5.83
N GLU A 11 -13.13 -8.11 5.65
CA GLU A 11 -14.15 -7.39 4.88
C GLU A 11 -14.42 -6.00 5.46
N GLN A 12 -14.54 -5.87 6.78
CA GLN A 12 -14.69 -4.57 7.43
C GLN A 12 -13.48 -3.66 7.19
N ILE A 13 -12.26 -4.20 7.27
CA ILE A 13 -11.03 -3.44 6.96
C ILE A 13 -11.03 -3.00 5.51
N PHE A 14 -11.35 -3.90 4.58
CA PHE A 14 -11.44 -3.58 3.16
C PHE A 14 -12.47 -2.48 2.88
N MET A 15 -13.63 -2.53 3.53
CA MET A 15 -14.63 -1.46 3.42
C MET A 15 -14.12 -0.13 3.99
N ALA A 16 -13.35 -0.15 5.08
CA ALA A 16 -12.70 1.05 5.61
C ALA A 16 -11.66 1.62 4.62
N ILE A 17 -10.79 0.76 4.05
CA ILE A 17 -9.84 1.17 3.00
C ILE A 17 -10.58 1.81 1.83
N ARG A 18 -11.63 1.16 1.31
CA ARG A 18 -12.42 1.71 0.19
C ARG A 18 -13.02 3.07 0.49
N ARG A 19 -13.51 3.29 1.71
CA ARG A 19 -14.03 4.59 2.14
C ARG A 19 -12.93 5.65 2.16
N LEU A 20 -11.75 5.32 2.69
CA LEU A 20 -10.61 6.23 2.74
C LEU A 20 -10.09 6.58 1.34
N GLN A 21 -10.00 5.60 0.45
CA GLN A 21 -9.59 5.83 -0.95
C GLN A 21 -10.65 6.59 -1.75
N GLY A 22 -11.92 6.54 -1.34
CA GLY A 22 -13.00 7.31 -1.93
C GLY A 22 -13.03 8.78 -1.52
N ILE A 23 -12.14 9.22 -0.62
CA ILE A 23 -12.06 10.63 -0.23
C ILE A 23 -11.51 11.43 -1.41
N ASN A 24 -12.28 12.42 -1.86
CA ASN A 24 -11.79 13.39 -2.84
C ASN A 24 -10.77 14.32 -2.17
N LEU A 25 -9.49 14.01 -2.33
CA LEU A 25 -8.39 14.79 -1.75
C LEU A 25 -8.30 16.22 -2.29
N LEU A 26 -8.98 16.53 -3.39
CA LEU A 26 -9.07 17.88 -3.96
C LEU A 26 -10.29 18.67 -3.49
N SER A 27 -11.16 18.08 -2.65
CA SER A 27 -12.30 18.81 -2.09
C SER A 27 -11.82 19.89 -1.11
N ASP A 28 -12.62 20.95 -0.95
CA ASP A 28 -12.31 22.05 -0.05
C ASP A 28 -12.12 21.56 1.40
N GLU A 29 -12.95 20.63 1.84
CA GLU A 29 -12.87 20.04 3.19
C GLU A 29 -11.56 19.27 3.39
N ALA A 30 -11.18 18.44 2.41
CA ALA A 30 -9.92 17.71 2.46
C ALA A 30 -8.72 18.68 2.45
N GLN A 31 -8.74 19.69 1.60
CA GLN A 31 -7.66 20.67 1.50
C GLN A 31 -7.53 21.53 2.76
N GLN A 32 -8.63 21.85 3.46
CA GLN A 32 -8.58 22.52 4.76
C GLN A 32 -7.87 21.68 5.82
N LEU A 33 -8.15 20.37 5.86
CA LEU A 33 -7.50 19.45 6.81
C LEU A 33 -6.02 19.25 6.49
N LEU A 34 -5.67 19.20 5.19
CA LEU A 34 -4.29 19.00 4.72
C LEU A 34 -3.44 20.26 4.81
N ARG A 35 -4.06 21.45 4.97
CA ARG A 35 -3.41 22.76 5.06
C ARG A 35 -3.70 23.41 6.41
N PRO A 36 -3.08 22.95 7.51
CA PRO A 36 -3.19 23.67 8.77
C PRO A 36 -2.72 25.12 8.58
N GLU A 37 -3.42 26.04 9.26
CA GLU A 37 -3.18 27.48 9.16
C GLU A 37 -1.69 27.83 9.34
N GLY A 38 -1.15 28.64 8.42
CA GLY A 38 0.28 29.03 8.43
C GLY A 38 1.22 28.16 7.59
N SER A 39 0.72 27.12 6.91
CA SER A 39 1.56 26.31 6.01
C SER A 39 1.91 27.04 4.70
N ALA A 40 3.15 26.89 4.23
CA ALA A 40 3.65 27.42 2.96
C ALA A 40 3.15 26.64 1.71
N ILE A 41 2.07 25.86 1.86
CA ILE A 41 1.55 24.99 0.80
C ILE A 41 0.99 25.88 -0.33
N PRO A 42 1.27 25.56 -1.61
CA PRO A 42 0.84 26.35 -2.75
C PRO A 42 -0.67 26.63 -2.72
N LYS A 43 -1.08 27.83 -3.15
CA LYS A 43 -2.48 28.27 -3.15
C LYS A 43 -3.42 27.32 -3.91
N ASN A 44 -2.94 26.66 -4.96
CA ASN A 44 -3.73 25.72 -5.75
C ASN A 44 -3.86 24.37 -5.04
N PRO A 45 -5.06 23.74 -5.02
CA PRO A 45 -5.27 22.42 -4.42
C PRO A 45 -4.34 21.40 -5.08
N THR A 46 -3.57 20.71 -4.25
CA THR A 46 -2.65 19.66 -4.68
C THR A 46 -2.81 18.47 -3.77
N ILE A 47 -2.78 17.27 -4.34
CA ILE A 47 -2.73 16.04 -3.55
C ILE A 47 -1.33 15.97 -2.93
N PRO A 48 -1.21 15.84 -1.60
CA PRO A 48 0.09 15.62 -0.97
C PRO A 48 0.69 14.31 -1.48
N LEU A 49 2.01 14.23 -1.57
CA LEU A 49 2.71 13.00 -1.97
C LEU A 49 3.65 12.58 -0.86
N GLY A 50 3.52 11.34 -0.38
CA GLY A 50 4.29 10.81 0.73
C GLY A 50 3.56 10.90 2.08
N GLY A 51 4.31 11.01 3.17
CA GLY A 51 3.74 11.00 4.51
C GLY A 51 4.79 11.07 5.61
N PRO A 52 4.39 11.06 6.89
CA PRO A 52 5.30 11.30 8.02
C PRO A 52 6.53 10.38 8.05
N SER A 53 6.38 9.11 7.66
CA SER A 53 7.50 8.15 7.63
C SER A 53 8.40 8.24 6.40
N PHE A 54 7.98 8.93 5.33
CA PHE A 54 8.67 8.94 4.04
C PHE A 54 9.16 10.34 3.64
N GLY A 55 8.65 11.39 4.29
CA GLY A 55 8.76 12.77 3.81
C GLY A 55 7.63 13.13 2.84
N PHE A 56 7.55 14.42 2.51
CA PHE A 56 6.60 14.94 1.52
C PHE A 56 7.35 15.40 0.27
N PHE A 57 6.77 15.14 -0.90
CA PHE A 57 7.41 15.36 -2.20
C PHE A 57 6.61 16.33 -3.07
N SER A 58 7.31 17.09 -3.90
CA SER A 58 6.71 18.03 -4.87
C SER A 58 6.07 17.33 -6.07
N ASP A 59 6.53 16.13 -6.40
CA ASP A 59 6.13 15.37 -7.58
C ASP A 59 6.30 13.86 -7.36
N MET A 60 5.68 13.08 -8.24
CA MET A 60 5.74 11.62 -8.20
C MET A 60 7.16 11.07 -8.46
N ALA A 61 8.00 11.77 -9.23
CA ALA A 61 9.35 11.30 -9.50
C ALA A 61 10.20 11.29 -8.21
N GLY A 62 10.10 12.34 -7.39
CA GLY A 62 10.73 12.42 -6.08
C GLY A 62 10.25 11.32 -5.14
N LEU A 63 8.93 11.03 -5.14
CA LEU A 63 8.37 9.94 -4.36
C LEU A 63 8.92 8.57 -4.80
N VAL A 64 8.90 8.27 -6.11
CA VAL A 64 9.43 7.01 -6.65
C VAL A 64 10.92 6.84 -6.31
N ARG A 65 11.72 7.91 -6.44
CA ARG A 65 13.13 7.89 -6.02
C ARG A 65 13.30 7.54 -4.55
N CYS A 66 12.47 8.09 -3.66
CA CYS A 66 12.51 7.75 -2.24
C CYS A 66 12.31 6.25 -1.99
N PHE A 67 11.31 5.64 -2.64
CA PHE A 67 11.04 4.21 -2.48
C PHE A 67 12.09 3.30 -3.11
N LEU A 68 12.77 3.77 -4.16
CA LEU A 68 13.85 3.02 -4.80
C LEU A 68 15.21 3.26 -4.15
N SER A 69 15.36 4.31 -3.35
CA SER A 69 16.65 4.67 -2.76
C SER A 69 17.13 3.57 -1.79
N PRO A 70 18.40 3.12 -1.94
CA PRO A 70 19.07 2.27 -0.96
C PRO A 70 18.89 2.74 0.48
N THR A 71 18.25 1.94 1.34
CA THR A 71 18.38 2.11 2.80
C THR A 71 19.74 1.56 3.22
N ASP A 72 20.73 2.45 3.31
CA ASP A 72 22.08 2.38 3.91
C ASP A 72 23.01 1.17 3.64
N ASN A 73 22.54 0.05 3.06
CA ASN A 73 23.32 -1.18 2.91
C ASN A 73 23.31 -1.81 1.49
N SER A 74 22.65 -1.19 0.50
CA SER A 74 22.61 -1.71 -0.88
C SER A 74 23.55 -0.96 -1.84
N GLY A 75 24.71 -0.50 -1.34
CA GLY A 75 25.76 0.24 -2.04
C GLY A 75 25.68 0.28 -3.57
N GLY A 76 24.94 1.26 -4.11
CA GLY A 76 24.87 1.56 -5.55
C GLY A 76 24.40 0.40 -6.45
N GLN A 77 23.57 -0.53 -5.98
CA GLN A 77 23.12 -1.65 -6.83
C GLN A 77 22.22 -1.21 -7.99
N ILE A 78 21.53 -0.08 -7.81
CA ILE A 78 20.68 0.51 -8.83
C ILE A 78 21.10 1.96 -9.07
N THR A 79 20.91 2.40 -10.30
CA THR A 79 21.05 3.80 -10.73
C THR A 79 19.69 4.28 -11.21
N ILE A 80 19.31 5.47 -10.78
CA ILE A 80 18.07 6.13 -11.21
C ILE A 80 18.47 7.42 -11.94
N THR A 81 18.12 7.53 -13.22
CA THR A 81 18.41 8.71 -14.05
C THR A 81 17.12 9.32 -14.58
N ASP A 82 17.15 10.64 -14.80
CA ASP A 82 16.10 11.33 -15.55
C ASP A 82 16.19 10.96 -17.04
N THR A 83 15.03 10.82 -17.68
CA THR A 83 14.91 10.70 -19.13
C THR A 83 14.61 12.06 -19.76
N ASP A 84 14.86 12.19 -21.07
CA ASP A 84 14.69 13.47 -21.78
C ASP A 84 13.24 14.01 -21.77
N ASP A 85 12.24 13.13 -21.59
CA ASP A 85 10.84 13.50 -21.46
C ASP A 85 10.43 13.90 -20.03
N GLY A 86 11.35 13.87 -19.07
CA GLY A 86 11.09 14.12 -17.64
C GLY A 86 10.55 12.91 -16.89
N GLY A 87 10.74 11.71 -17.43
CA GLY A 87 10.50 10.42 -16.78
C GLY A 87 11.69 9.95 -15.93
N LEU A 88 11.66 8.67 -15.55
CA LEU A 88 12.70 8.00 -14.78
C LEU A 88 13.15 6.72 -15.48
N LYS A 89 14.46 6.46 -15.51
CA LYS A 89 15.03 5.17 -15.88
C LYS A 89 15.70 4.55 -14.66
N VAL A 90 15.37 3.30 -14.38
CA VAL A 90 15.88 2.52 -13.25
C VAL A 90 16.69 1.36 -13.81
N GLU A 91 17.98 1.34 -13.49
CA GLU A 91 18.92 0.35 -14.02
C GLU A 91 19.61 -0.37 -12.86
N SER A 92 19.78 -1.68 -13.02
CA SER A 92 20.60 -2.50 -12.14
C SER A 92 22.05 -2.48 -12.63
N LYS A 93 23.02 -2.60 -11.72
CA LYS A 93 24.43 -2.85 -12.10
C LYS A 93 24.67 -4.26 -12.67
N TYR A 94 23.68 -5.14 -12.55
CA TYR A 94 23.72 -6.53 -13.01
C TYR A 94 23.01 -6.65 -14.36
N ASP A 95 23.73 -7.10 -15.39
CA ASP A 95 23.24 -7.18 -16.77
C ASP A 95 22.09 -8.17 -16.96
N ASP A 96 21.90 -9.14 -16.04
CA ASP A 96 20.80 -10.11 -16.08
C ASP A 96 19.46 -9.53 -15.57
N ILE A 97 19.45 -8.28 -15.07
CA ILE A 97 18.25 -7.59 -14.57
C ILE A 97 17.92 -6.45 -15.55
N PRO A 98 16.87 -6.61 -16.38
CA PRO A 98 16.48 -5.59 -17.35
C PRO A 98 16.13 -4.25 -16.70
N PRO A 99 16.47 -3.11 -17.34
CA PRO A 99 16.09 -1.80 -16.86
C PRO A 99 14.58 -1.56 -17.03
N VAL A 100 14.06 -0.61 -16.26
CA VAL A 100 12.66 -0.16 -16.36
C VAL A 100 12.65 1.35 -16.54
N THR A 101 11.89 1.81 -17.54
CA THR A 101 11.68 3.24 -17.81
C THR A 101 10.23 3.60 -17.50
N ILE A 102 10.03 4.61 -16.65
CA ILE A 102 8.74 5.21 -16.33
C ILE A 102 8.69 6.56 -17.04
N ASP A 103 7.94 6.66 -18.14
CA ASP A 103 7.77 7.91 -18.86
C ASP A 103 7.03 8.98 -18.03
N ARG A 104 7.12 10.24 -18.45
CA ARG A 104 6.48 11.35 -17.72
C ARG A 104 4.97 11.21 -17.61
N GLN A 105 4.29 10.71 -18.64
CA GLN A 105 2.83 10.56 -18.62
C GLN A 105 2.42 9.49 -17.61
N SER A 106 3.20 8.43 -17.48
CA SER A 106 3.05 7.39 -16.47
C SER A 106 3.27 7.94 -15.05
N LEU A 107 4.27 8.81 -14.83
CA LEU A 107 4.44 9.46 -13.53
C LEU A 107 3.25 10.36 -13.15
N LEU A 108 2.70 11.10 -14.11
CA LEU A 108 1.49 11.90 -13.90
C LEU A 108 0.27 11.02 -13.59
N ALA A 109 0.09 9.93 -14.35
CA ALA A 109 -1.00 8.98 -14.11
C ALA A 109 -0.89 8.29 -12.73
N LEU A 110 0.33 8.01 -12.26
CA LEU A 110 0.55 7.54 -10.89
C LEU A 110 0.14 8.59 -9.87
N GLN A 111 0.48 9.86 -10.11
CA GLN A 111 0.10 10.97 -9.23
C GLN A 111 -1.41 11.12 -9.12
N ASP A 112 -2.14 10.98 -10.22
CA ASP A 112 -3.60 11.04 -10.25
C ASP A 112 -4.26 9.84 -9.54
N SER A 113 -3.52 8.74 -9.35
CA SER A 113 -3.98 7.53 -8.65
C SER A 113 -3.66 7.52 -7.14
N VAL A 114 -3.15 8.62 -6.60
CA VAL A 114 -2.75 8.72 -5.20
C VAL A 114 -3.97 8.69 -4.28
N VAL A 115 -3.87 7.85 -3.25
CA VAL A 115 -4.88 7.69 -2.21
C VAL A 115 -4.23 7.71 -0.83
N LEU A 116 -5.03 7.83 0.22
CA LEU A 116 -4.54 7.64 1.58
C LEU A 116 -4.34 6.14 1.86
N CYS A 117 -3.09 5.74 2.02
CA CYS A 117 -2.66 4.38 2.36
C CYS A 117 -2.28 4.30 3.84
N HIS A 118 -2.53 3.15 4.48
CA HIS A 118 -2.10 2.93 5.87
C HIS A 118 -0.68 2.34 5.94
N ASN A 119 -0.31 1.51 4.97
CA ASN A 119 1.00 0.85 4.81
C ASN A 119 1.44 -0.05 5.97
N ASN A 120 0.50 -0.48 6.82
CA ASN A 120 0.81 -1.33 7.99
C ASN A 120 -0.43 -2.07 8.53
N LEU A 121 -1.26 -2.63 7.64
CA LEU A 121 -2.48 -3.35 8.01
C LEU A 121 -2.18 -4.79 8.44
N GLU A 122 -1.34 -4.94 9.46
CA GLU A 122 -1.07 -6.20 10.13
C GLU A 122 -2.08 -6.46 11.24
N LEU A 123 -2.36 -7.74 11.52
CA LEU A 123 -3.37 -8.15 12.49
C LEU A 123 -3.23 -7.45 13.86
N LYS A 124 -1.99 -7.24 14.32
CA LYS A 124 -1.68 -6.54 15.59
C LYS A 124 -2.09 -5.06 15.63
N ASN A 125 -2.33 -4.45 14.48
CA ASN A 125 -2.76 -3.06 14.36
C ASN A 125 -4.29 -2.94 14.17
N ILE A 126 -5.03 -4.05 14.25
CA ILE A 126 -6.49 -4.06 14.13
C ILE A 126 -7.09 -4.34 15.51
N MET A 127 -7.80 -3.36 16.07
CA MET A 127 -8.55 -3.57 17.30
C MET A 127 -9.93 -4.11 16.97
N VAL A 128 -10.29 -5.25 17.57
CA VAL A 128 -11.60 -5.87 17.40
C VAL A 128 -12.34 -5.98 18.73
N ARG A 129 -13.66 -5.85 18.69
CA ARG A 129 -14.55 -6.15 19.83
C ARG A 129 -15.36 -7.39 19.53
N GLY A 130 -15.33 -8.33 20.48
CA GLY A 130 -16.20 -9.50 20.44
C GLY A 130 -17.60 -9.14 20.92
N TYR A 131 -18.63 -9.63 20.24
CA TYR A 131 -20.02 -9.53 20.69
C TYR A 131 -20.77 -10.83 20.38
N VAL A 132 -21.86 -11.07 21.12
CA VAL A 132 -22.75 -12.21 20.90
C VAL A 132 -23.96 -11.74 20.13
N ARG A 133 -24.28 -12.43 19.05
CA ARG A 133 -25.52 -12.27 18.30
C ARG A 133 -26.36 -13.51 18.52
N THR A 134 -27.58 -13.31 18.98
CA THR A 134 -28.57 -14.38 19.15
C THR A 134 -29.40 -14.42 17.87
N ASP A 135 -29.26 -15.49 17.09
CA ASP A 135 -30.01 -15.69 15.85
C ASP A 135 -31.06 -16.80 16.05
N ASP A 136 -32.19 -16.66 15.36
CA ASP A 136 -33.23 -17.70 15.31
C ASP A 136 -32.74 -18.88 14.46
N VAL A 137 -32.97 -20.11 14.93
CA VAL A 137 -32.59 -21.29 14.16
C VAL A 137 -33.59 -21.49 13.01
N GLU A 138 -33.19 -21.12 11.81
CA GLU A 138 -34.01 -21.13 10.57
C GLU A 138 -34.63 -22.51 10.22
N ASN A 139 -34.14 -23.60 10.83
CA ASN A 139 -34.63 -24.98 10.63
C ASN A 139 -34.86 -25.75 11.96
N GLY A 140 -34.98 -25.04 13.08
CA GLY A 140 -35.17 -25.61 14.42
C GLY A 140 -36.57 -25.35 14.98
N LYS A 141 -36.90 -26.00 16.11
CA LYS A 141 -38.16 -25.78 16.83
C LYS A 141 -38.44 -24.27 17.00
N PRO A 142 -39.70 -23.81 16.83
CA PRO A 142 -40.07 -22.43 17.09
C PRO A 142 -39.57 -21.98 18.47
N GLY A 143 -38.79 -20.90 18.51
CA GLY A 143 -38.20 -20.35 19.75
C GLY A 143 -36.83 -20.92 20.14
N ALA A 144 -36.19 -21.75 19.32
CA ALA A 144 -34.79 -22.12 19.50
C ALA A 144 -33.88 -20.99 18.97
N THR A 145 -33.03 -20.45 19.83
CA THR A 145 -32.01 -19.47 19.48
C THR A 145 -30.62 -20.09 19.55
N ILE A 146 -29.68 -19.54 18.76
CA ILE A 146 -28.25 -19.87 18.86
C ILE A 146 -27.45 -18.59 19.10
N ASP A 147 -26.61 -18.63 20.12
CA ASP A 147 -25.64 -17.57 20.37
C ASP A 147 -24.41 -17.78 19.50
N THR A 148 -24.19 -16.84 18.58
CA THR A 148 -23.02 -16.82 17.71
C THR A 148 -22.09 -15.70 18.14
N TYR A 149 -20.80 -16.03 18.35
CA TYR A 149 -19.78 -15.04 18.66
C TYR A 149 -19.28 -14.38 17.37
N HIS A 150 -19.31 -13.05 17.33
CA HIS A 150 -18.86 -12.22 16.21
C HIS A 150 -17.77 -11.24 16.67
N TYR A 151 -17.06 -10.69 15.69
CA TYR A 151 -16.05 -9.66 15.90
C TYR A 151 -16.31 -8.48 14.97
N GLU A 152 -16.29 -7.27 15.52
CA GLU A 152 -16.30 -6.02 14.77
C GLU A 152 -14.95 -5.32 14.86
N VAL A 153 -14.55 -4.64 13.78
CA VAL A 153 -13.40 -3.74 13.79
C VAL A 153 -13.83 -2.47 14.51
N VAL A 154 -13.16 -2.17 15.62
CA VAL A 154 -13.41 -0.94 16.39
C VAL A 154 -12.48 0.17 15.91
N GLU A 155 -11.22 -0.18 15.64
CA GLU A 155 -10.19 0.79 15.31
C GLU A 155 -9.06 0.17 14.49
N ILE A 156 -8.49 0.97 13.59
CA ILE A 156 -7.24 0.69 12.92
C ILE A 156 -6.18 1.57 13.58
N LEU A 157 -5.15 0.94 14.13
CA LEU A 157 -4.10 1.59 14.91
C LEU A 157 -2.83 1.79 14.07
N ASN A 158 -1.90 2.57 14.61
CA ASN A 158 -0.52 2.61 14.12
C ASN A 158 -0.35 3.27 12.72
N TRP A 159 -0.96 4.45 12.57
CA TRP A 159 -0.95 5.29 11.36
C TRP A 159 0.39 5.97 11.06
N GLN A 160 1.47 5.68 11.80
CA GLN A 160 2.77 6.32 11.61
C GLN A 160 3.36 6.13 10.21
N LYS A 161 3.06 4.99 9.56
CA LYS A 161 3.46 4.67 8.18
C LYS A 161 2.43 5.12 7.14
N ALA A 162 1.34 5.75 7.55
CA ALA A 162 0.35 6.21 6.60
C ALA A 162 0.91 7.31 5.69
N GLY A 163 0.36 7.39 4.49
CA GLY A 163 0.78 8.39 3.52
C GLY A 163 -0.10 8.40 2.29
N PHE A 164 0.02 9.47 1.52
CA PHE A 164 -0.63 9.68 0.24
C PHE A 164 0.24 9.05 -0.84
N LEU A 165 -0.11 7.83 -1.24
CA LEU A 165 0.68 6.98 -2.13
C LEU A 165 -0.24 6.30 -3.15
N PRO A 166 0.29 5.87 -4.31
CA PRO A 166 -0.39 4.89 -5.14
C PRO A 166 -0.62 3.60 -4.33
N PHE A 167 -1.85 3.05 -4.36
CA PHE A 167 -2.18 1.86 -3.57
C PHE A 167 -1.33 0.62 -3.93
N ALA A 168 -0.76 0.59 -5.14
CA ALA A 168 0.25 -0.39 -5.54
C ALA A 168 1.43 -0.49 -4.57
N LEU A 169 1.83 0.62 -3.93
CA LEU A 169 2.88 0.61 -2.92
C LEU A 169 2.46 -0.05 -1.61
N GLU A 170 1.22 0.14 -1.15
CA GLU A 170 0.72 -0.55 0.05
C GLU A 170 0.61 -2.06 -0.20
N SER A 171 0.11 -2.44 -1.38
CA SER A 171 0.00 -3.84 -1.79
C SER A 171 1.38 -4.49 -1.92
N PHE A 172 2.37 -3.79 -2.48
CA PHE A 172 3.75 -4.25 -2.58
C PHE A 172 4.43 -4.34 -1.20
N ALA A 173 4.22 -3.36 -0.32
CA ALA A 173 4.74 -3.40 1.05
C ALA A 173 4.19 -4.61 1.82
N LYS A 174 2.93 -4.99 1.56
CA LYS A 174 2.33 -6.22 2.11
C LYS A 174 3.07 -7.48 1.64
N ASP A 175 3.50 -7.51 0.37
CA ASP A 175 4.27 -8.61 -0.21
C ASP A 175 5.66 -8.72 0.44
N LEU A 176 6.32 -7.58 0.68
CA LEU A 176 7.62 -7.52 1.36
C LEU A 176 7.57 -7.98 2.83
N ALA A 177 6.45 -7.72 3.50
CA ALA A 177 6.27 -8.11 4.90
C ALA A 177 6.04 -9.63 5.06
N LEU A 178 5.67 -10.34 3.99
CA LEU A 178 5.36 -11.76 4.06
C LEU A 178 6.62 -12.57 4.47
N GLY A 179 6.49 -13.32 5.57
CA GLY A 179 7.58 -14.15 6.10
C GLY A 179 8.59 -13.41 6.99
N THR A 180 8.49 -12.09 7.13
CA THR A 180 9.35 -11.30 8.04
C THR A 180 8.54 -10.62 9.13
N GLY A 181 7.60 -9.75 8.74
CA GLY A 181 6.73 -8.98 9.64
C GLY A 181 5.30 -9.52 9.71
N ASN A 182 4.88 -10.29 8.71
CA ASN A 182 3.60 -10.97 8.64
C ASN A 182 3.82 -12.48 8.49
N LEU A 183 3.56 -13.22 9.57
CA LEU A 183 3.64 -14.69 9.60
C LEU A 183 2.28 -15.36 9.34
N ASP A 184 1.19 -14.59 9.24
CA ASP A 184 -0.15 -15.11 8.98
C ASP A 184 -0.44 -15.05 7.46
N PHE A 185 -0.10 -16.14 6.77
CA PHE A 185 -0.36 -16.28 5.33
C PHE A 185 -1.84 -16.17 4.98
N PRO A 186 -2.79 -16.80 5.71
CA PRO A 186 -4.21 -16.56 5.48
C PRO A 186 -4.63 -15.09 5.54
N TRP A 187 -4.12 -14.31 6.51
CA TRP A 187 -4.37 -12.87 6.59
C TRP A 187 -3.84 -12.12 5.37
N TYR A 188 -2.59 -12.41 4.99
CA TYR A 188 -1.98 -11.88 3.77
C TYR A 188 -2.84 -12.17 2.54
N ARG A 189 -3.21 -13.44 2.35
CA ARG A 189 -3.99 -13.88 1.19
C ARG A 189 -5.34 -13.18 1.13
N GLN A 190 -6.08 -13.14 2.24
CA GLN A 190 -7.39 -12.46 2.30
C GLN A 190 -7.27 -10.97 1.97
N PHE A 191 -6.22 -10.31 2.45
CA PHE A 191 -5.94 -8.92 2.09
C PHE A 191 -5.74 -8.78 0.58
N LYS A 192 -4.88 -9.60 -0.04
CA LYS A 192 -4.61 -9.55 -1.48
C LYS A 192 -5.85 -9.85 -2.31
N ASP A 193 -6.63 -10.87 -1.93
CA ASP A 193 -7.84 -11.27 -2.64
C ASP A 193 -8.90 -10.15 -2.63
N LEU A 194 -9.16 -9.54 -1.47
CA LEU A 194 -10.16 -8.47 -1.35
C LEU A 194 -9.70 -7.16 -1.99
N THR A 195 -8.43 -6.81 -1.86
CA THR A 195 -7.89 -5.56 -2.38
C THR A 195 -7.46 -5.65 -3.85
N ALA A 196 -7.53 -6.81 -4.50
CA ALA A 196 -7.21 -6.99 -5.92
C ALA A 196 -8.01 -6.05 -6.82
N CYS A 197 -9.26 -5.73 -6.47
CA CYS A 197 -10.09 -4.79 -7.22
C CYS A 197 -9.60 -3.33 -7.16
N LEU A 198 -8.71 -2.99 -6.21
CA LEU A 198 -8.10 -1.67 -6.07
C LEU A 198 -6.84 -1.53 -6.95
N ILE A 199 -6.36 -2.65 -7.53
CA ILE A 199 -5.25 -2.75 -8.50
C ILE A 199 -5.67 -3.77 -9.57
N PRO A 200 -6.63 -3.44 -10.45
CA PRO A 200 -7.29 -4.42 -11.30
C PRO A 200 -6.28 -5.17 -12.17
N ALA A 201 -6.12 -6.49 -12.03
CA ALA A 201 -5.05 -7.27 -12.69
C ALA A 201 -5.15 -7.28 -14.24
N ASP A 202 -6.36 -7.17 -14.77
CA ASP A 202 -6.69 -7.13 -16.19
C ASP A 202 -6.60 -5.71 -16.79
N GLN A 203 -6.53 -4.68 -15.93
CA GLN A 203 -6.51 -3.27 -16.31
C GLN A 203 -5.51 -2.47 -15.49
N VAL A 204 -4.43 -3.09 -14.99
CA VAL A 204 -3.41 -2.39 -14.21
C VAL A 204 -2.91 -1.26 -15.12
N PRO A 205 -3.14 0.01 -14.77
CA PRO A 205 -2.69 1.11 -15.59
C PRO A 205 -1.20 0.94 -15.83
N GLU A 206 -0.74 1.17 -17.06
CA GLU A 206 0.65 0.90 -17.44
C GLU A 206 1.64 1.51 -16.46
N ALA A 207 1.31 2.71 -15.97
CA ALA A 207 2.01 3.44 -14.94
C ALA A 207 2.27 2.63 -13.64
N GLN A 208 1.28 1.86 -13.16
CA GLN A 208 1.43 1.00 -11.98
C GLN A 208 2.31 -0.22 -12.27
N LYS A 209 2.23 -0.80 -13.49
CA LYS A 209 3.13 -1.90 -13.88
C LYS A 209 4.58 -1.44 -13.92
N LEU A 210 4.83 -0.24 -14.45
CA LEU A 210 6.15 0.36 -14.49
C LEU A 210 6.70 0.63 -13.09
N LEU A 211 5.87 1.13 -12.17
CA LEU A 211 6.26 1.28 -10.75
C LEU A 211 6.64 -0.06 -10.11
N LEU A 212 5.79 -1.09 -10.26
CA LEU A 212 6.07 -2.43 -9.73
C LEU A 212 7.31 -3.06 -10.39
N GLY A 213 7.52 -2.81 -11.69
CA GLY A 213 8.72 -3.21 -12.42
C GLY A 213 9.98 -2.59 -11.83
N ALA A 214 9.98 -1.28 -11.59
CA ALA A 214 11.09 -0.56 -10.98
C ALA A 214 11.42 -1.09 -9.56
N LEU A 215 10.39 -1.33 -8.75
CA LEU A 215 10.55 -1.96 -7.43
C LEU A 215 11.10 -3.40 -7.55
N GLY A 216 10.68 -4.14 -8.58
CA GLY A 216 11.20 -5.46 -8.91
C GLY A 216 12.68 -5.46 -9.27
N VAL A 217 13.15 -4.44 -10.01
CA VAL A 217 14.59 -4.22 -10.29
C VAL A 217 15.34 -4.07 -8.97
N MET A 218 14.90 -3.14 -8.10
CA MET A 218 15.51 -2.93 -6.78
C MET A 218 15.62 -4.21 -5.95
N LEU A 219 14.53 -5.00 -5.87
CA LEU A 219 14.54 -6.25 -5.10
C LEU A 219 15.50 -7.28 -5.67
N LYS A 220 15.48 -7.51 -6.98
CA LYS A 220 16.37 -8.49 -7.64
C LYS A 220 17.83 -8.10 -7.48
N SER A 221 18.16 -6.81 -7.64
CA SER A 221 19.52 -6.32 -7.45
C SER A 221 19.98 -6.48 -6.01
N GLY A 222 19.10 -6.22 -5.02
CA GLY A 222 19.38 -6.46 -3.61
C GLY A 222 19.59 -7.94 -3.26
N GLN A 223 18.82 -8.85 -3.86
CA GLN A 223 18.99 -10.30 -3.69
C GLN A 223 20.32 -10.79 -4.27
N ARG A 224 20.71 -10.31 -5.46
CA ARG A 224 22.01 -10.65 -6.08
C ARG A 224 23.21 -10.24 -5.25
N LEU A 225 23.15 -9.08 -4.60
CA LEU A 225 24.21 -8.66 -3.69
C LEU A 225 24.41 -9.67 -2.55
N ARG A 226 23.31 -10.14 -1.95
CA ARG A 226 23.34 -11.09 -0.83
C ARG A 226 23.88 -12.47 -1.26
N THR A 227 23.55 -12.96 -2.45
CA THR A 227 24.07 -14.25 -2.91
C THR A 227 25.57 -14.22 -3.17
N ASN A 228 26.11 -13.09 -3.63
CA ASN A 228 27.53 -12.97 -3.92
C ASN A 228 28.38 -12.84 -2.64
N THR A 229 27.86 -12.23 -1.57
CA THR A 229 28.58 -12.10 -0.29
C THR A 229 28.79 -13.41 0.48
N PHE A 230 28.12 -14.51 0.11
CA PHE A 230 28.34 -15.84 0.73
C PHE A 230 29.24 -16.75 -0.12
N SER A 231 29.78 -16.25 -1.23
CA SER A 231 30.63 -17.01 -2.16
C SER A 231 32.11 -16.63 -2.08
N GLU A 232 32.49 -15.77 -1.12
CA GLU A 232 33.88 -15.39 -0.79
C GLU A 232 34.20 -15.81 0.65
#